data_AF-A0A9X8VFJ1-F1
#
_entry.id   AF-A0A9X8VFJ1-F1
#
_cell.length_a   1.000
_cell.length_b   1.000
_cell.length_c   1.000
_cell.angle_alpha   90.00
_cell.angle_beta   90.00
_cell.angle_gamma   90.00
#
_symmetry.space_group_name_H-M   'P 1'
#
loop_
_entity.id
_entity.type
_entity.pdbx_description
1 polymer ?
#
loop_
_entity_poly.entity_id
_entity_poly.type
_entity_poly.pdbx_seq_one_letter_code
_entity_poly.pdbx_strand_id
1 'polypeptide(L)' 'MRTEYCGQLNLSHVGQEVTLCGWVNRRRDLGGLIFIDMRDREGIVQVFFDPDQKVAFDKAYDLRNEF' A
#
# COMPACT_ATOMS: atom_id res chain seq x y z
N MET A 1 5.24 14.08 -1.91
CA MET A 1 4.30 14.64 -2.90
C MET A 1 3.69 13.44 -3.63
N ARG A 2 2.36 13.40 -3.86
CA ARG A 2 1.67 12.25 -4.48
C ARG A 2 1.57 12.41 -6.00
N THR A 3 1.59 11.31 -6.75
CA THR A 3 1.34 11.30 -8.21
C THR A 3 -0.09 10.89 -8.55
N GLU A 4 -0.66 9.96 -7.78
CA GLU A 4 -2.00 9.40 -8.02
C GLU A 4 -2.81 9.28 -6.72
N TYR A 5 -4.11 9.09 -6.86
CA TYR A 5 -5.00 8.72 -5.76
C TYR A 5 -5.24 7.21 -5.71
N CYS A 6 -5.38 6.66 -4.51
CA CYS A 6 -5.56 5.24 -4.25
C CYS A 6 -6.76 4.67 -5.01
N GLY A 7 -7.91 5.36 -4.94
CA GLY A 7 -9.13 4.92 -5.62
C GLY A 7 -9.16 5.10 -7.14
N GLN A 8 -8.15 5.73 -7.74
CA GLN A 8 -8.13 6.04 -9.18
C GLN A 8 -7.25 5.08 -9.99
N LEU A 9 -6.44 4.25 -9.31
CA LEU A 9 -5.62 3.23 -9.96
C LEU A 9 -6.50 2.20 -10.68
N ASN A 10 -6.11 1.91 -11.91
CA ASN A 10 -6.80 0.98 -12.80
C ASN A 10 -5.81 0.35 -13.79
N LEU A 11 -6.28 -0.54 -14.68
CA LEU A 11 -5.45 -1.32 -15.58
C LEU A 11 -4.56 -0.48 -16.53
N SER A 12 -4.89 0.78 -16.80
CA SER A 12 -4.02 1.66 -17.60
C SER A 12 -2.70 2.02 -16.90
N HIS A 13 -2.61 1.82 -15.58
CA HIS A 13 -1.44 2.16 -14.77
C HIS A 13 -0.48 0.98 -14.61
N VAL A 14 -0.77 -0.18 -15.19
CA VAL A 14 0.10 -1.35 -15.10
C VAL A 14 1.48 -1.04 -15.69
N GLY A 15 2.53 -1.35 -14.92
CA GLY A 15 3.93 -1.11 -15.30
C GLY A 15 4.43 0.31 -15.03
N GLN A 16 3.59 1.21 -14.51
CA GLN A 16 3.99 2.57 -14.16
C GLN A 16 4.43 2.65 -12.69
N GLU A 17 5.40 3.52 -12.41
CA GLU A 17 5.78 3.88 -11.04
C GLU A 17 4.85 5.00 -10.53
N VAL A 18 4.25 4.79 -9.35
CA VAL A 18 3.32 5.75 -8.73
C VAL A 18 3.69 6.00 -7.27
N THR A 19 3.47 7.22 -6.80
CA THR A 19 3.60 7.59 -5.39
C THR A 19 2.22 7.94 -4.82
N LEU A 20 1.79 7.19 -3.81
CA LEU A 20 0.51 7.38 -3.14
C LEU A 20 0.71 7.93 -1.73
N CYS A 21 -0.30 8.64 -1.21
CA CYS A 21 -0.31 9.14 0.16
C CYS A 21 -1.70 8.95 0.77
N GLY A 22 -1.78 8.19 1.85
CA GLY A 22 -3.02 7.86 2.53
C GLY A 22 -2.78 7.22 3.89
N TRP A 23 -3.83 6.60 4.44
CA TRP A 23 -3.84 5.97 5.74
C TRP A 23 -4.00 4.46 5.64
N VAL A 24 -3.50 3.74 6.64
CA VAL A 24 -3.65 2.28 6.72
C VAL A 24 -5.08 1.97 7.15
N ASN A 25 -5.90 1.49 6.22
CA ASN A 25 -7.26 1.07 6.49
C ASN A 25 -7.31 -0.35 7.08
N ARG A 26 -6.43 -1.23 6.61
CA ARG A 26 -6.28 -2.59 7.14
C ARG A 26 -4.89 -3.14 6.83
N ARG A 27 -4.25 -3.74 7.82
CA ARG A 27 -3.06 -4.57 7.66
C ARG A 27 -3.42 -6.05 7.68
N ARG A 28 -2.86 -6.81 6.74
CA ARG A 28 -2.93 -8.27 6.69
C ARG A 28 -1.51 -8.82 6.62
N ASP A 29 -1.14 -9.59 7.63
CA ASP A 29 0.12 -10.31 7.71
C ASP A 29 -0.16 -11.80 7.55
N LEU A 30 0.45 -12.42 6.54
CA LEU A 30 0.27 -13.83 6.21
C LEU A 30 1.56 -14.64 6.46
N GLY A 31 2.39 -14.23 7.42
CA GLY A 31 3.55 -15.02 7.85
C GLY A 31 4.70 -15.00 6.85
N GLY A 32 4.97 -13.84 6.25
CA GLY A 32 6.01 -13.65 5.22
C GLY A 32 5.56 -12.77 4.05
N LEU A 33 4.27 -12.43 4.00
CA LEU A 33 3.69 -11.52 3.02
C LEU A 33 2.89 -10.46 3.78
N ILE A 34 3.13 -9.19 3.49
CA ILE A 34 2.38 -8.09 4.09
C ILE A 34 1.54 -7.42 3.00
N PHE A 35 0.25 -7.32 3.26
CA PHE A 35 -0.70 -6.53 2.47
C PHE A 35 -1.24 -5.38 3.30
N ILE A 36 -1.23 -4.20 2.71
CA ILE A 36 -1.81 -2.99 3.29
C ILE A 36 -2.93 -2.51 2.38
N ASP A 37 -4.13 -2.42 2.93
CA ASP A 37 -5.20 -1.66 2.29
C ASP A 37 -4.95 -0.19 2.64
N MET A 38 -4.45 0.59 1.68
CA MET A 38 -4.22 2.01 1.81
C MET A 38 -5.47 2.78 1.36
N ARG A 39 -5.95 3.69 2.20
CA ARG A 39 -7.13 4.52 1.94
C ARG A 39 -6.73 5.97 1.78
N ASP A 40 -7.31 6.62 0.78
CA ASP A 40 -7.40 8.07 0.71
C ASP A 40 -8.85 8.52 0.43
N ARG A 41 -9.05 9.78 0.05
CA ARG A 41 -10.38 10.33 -0.20
C ARG A 41 -11.12 9.68 -1.38
N GLU A 42 -10.39 9.12 -2.35
CA GLU A 42 -10.98 8.58 -3.58
C GLU A 42 -11.29 7.09 -3.44
N GLY A 43 -10.64 6.38 -2.51
CA GLY A 43 -10.93 4.97 -2.28
C GLY A 43 -9.79 4.22 -1.60
N ILE A 44 -9.77 2.90 -1.82
CA ILE A 44 -8.82 1.96 -1.24
C ILE A 44 -8.02 1.30 -2.35
N VAL A 45 -6.71 1.15 -2.14
CA VAL A 45 -5.83 0.30 -2.95
C VAL A 45 -5.13 -0.73 -2.08
N GLN A 46 -4.85 -1.90 -2.65
CA GLN A 46 -4.02 -2.91 -2.01
C GLN A 46 -2.54 -2.68 -2.37
N VAL A 47 -1.70 -2.50 -1.36
CA VAL A 47 -0.24 -2.44 -1.49
C VAL A 47 0.34 -3.77 -1.00
N PHE A 48 1.18 -4.39 -1.82
CA PHE A 48 1.91 -5.61 -1.50
C PHE A 48 3.37 -5.29 -1.18
N PHE A 49 3.89 -5.86 -0.10
CA PHE A 49 5.29 -5.76 0.28
C PHE A 49 5.96 -7.12 0.11
N ASP A 50 6.93 -7.17 -0.80
CA ASP A 50 7.73 -8.34 -1.08
C ASP A 50 8.78 -8.56 0.03
N PRO A 51 8.87 -9.77 0.63
CA PRO A 51 9.90 -10.08 1.64
C PRO A 51 11.34 -9.94 1.13
N ASP A 52 11.57 -10.05 -0.17
CA ASP A 52 12.90 -9.84 -0.76
C ASP A 52 13.32 -8.36 -0.69
N GLN A 53 12.36 -7.43 -0.59
CA GLN A 53 12.60 -6.00 -0.38
C GLN A 53 12.64 -5.64 1.11
N LYS A 54 13.64 -6.18 1.85
CA LYS A 54 13.77 -6.04 3.31
C LYS A 54 13.49 -4.64 3.86
N VAL A 55 14.04 -3.58 3.25
CA VAL A 55 13.86 -2.20 3.75
C VAL A 55 12.40 -1.75 3.71
N ALA A 56 11.66 -2.10 2.66
CA ALA A 56 10.24 -1.77 2.55
C ALA A 56 9.41 -2.69 3.46
N PHE A 57 9.78 -3.96 3.53
CA PHE A 57 9.11 -4.97 4.36
C PHE A 57 9.19 -4.63 5.86
N ASP A 58 10.37 -4.29 6.37
CA ASP A 58 10.57 -3.93 7.78
C ASP A 58 9.76 -2.68 8.16
N LYS A 59 9.71 -1.68 7.27
CA LYS A 59 8.86 -0.49 7.45
C LYS A 59 7.37 -0.85 7.45
N ALA A 60 6.94 -1.74 6.57
CA ALA A 60 5.54 -2.19 6.50
C ALA A 60 5.14 -3.03 7.72
N TYR A 61 6.10 -3.73 8.34
CA TYR A 61 5.89 -4.50 9.57
C TYR A 61 5.49 -3.62 10.75
N ASP A 62 6.00 -2.39 10.82
CA ASP A 62 5.71 -1.43 11.88
C ASP A 62 4.36 -0.71 11.69
N LEU A 63 3.77 -0.76 10.50
CA LEU A 63 2.47 -0.14 10.23
C LEU A 63 1.35 -0.75 11.09
N ARG A 64 0.46 0.11 11.56
CA ARG A 64 -0.74 -0.27 12.33
C ARG A 64 -1.96 0.38 11.69
N ASN A 65 -3.13 -0.22 11.93
CA ASN A 65 -4.40 0.36 11.49
C ASN A 65 -4.61 1.69 12.22
N GLU A 66 -5.17 2.65 11.52
CA GLU A 66 -5.80 3.80 12.17
C GLU A 66 -7.26 3.43 12.46
N PHE A 67 -7.53 3.16 13.76
CA PHE A 67 -8.82 2.82 14.38
C PHE A 67 -9.29 1.37 14.21
#